data_AF-A0A972IB46-F1
#
_entry.id   AF-A0A972IB46-F1
#
_cell.length_a   1.000
_cell.length_b   1.000
_cell.length_c   1.000
_cell.angle_alpha   90.00
_cell.angle_beta   90.00
_cell.angle_gamma   90.00
#
_symmetry.space_group_name_H-M   'P 1'
#
loop_
_entity.id
_entity.type
_entity.pdbx_description
1 polymer ?
#
loop_
_entity_poly.entity_id
_entity_poly.type
_entity_poly.pdbx_seq_one_letter_code
_entity_poly.pdbx_strand_id
1 'polypeptide(L)'
;MTTYRSAPLQTRHRLVYEIGDEGVARLCASEAALSLSGAAGAWAEEYLRRAGMSVVRTAEASEHDSLGGAEAALRGAFEAVEIIKRTLGLGTPGNAEEALREASPEE
;
A
#
# COMPACT_ATOMS: atom_id res chain seq x y z
N MET A 1 17.61 19.42 -18.68
CA MET A 1 17.11 18.10 -18.26
C MET A 1 15.95 18.33 -17.30
N THR A 2 14.76 17.91 -17.72
CA THR A 2 13.50 18.60 -17.44
C THR A 2 12.75 17.92 -16.28
N THR A 3 12.56 18.67 -15.19
CA THR A 3 11.35 18.77 -14.33
C THR A 3 10.65 17.54 -13.76
N TYR A 4 11.15 16.31 -13.90
CA TYR A 4 10.41 15.13 -13.42
C TYR A 4 10.30 15.05 -11.88
N ARG A 5 11.23 15.67 -11.13
CA ARG A 5 11.25 15.66 -9.66
C ARG A 5 10.27 16.66 -9.00
N SER A 6 9.64 17.55 -9.76
CA SER A 6 8.77 18.61 -9.23
C SER A 6 7.28 18.31 -9.35
N ALA A 7 6.91 17.16 -9.92
CA ALA A 7 5.51 16.76 -10.04
C ALA A 7 4.98 16.31 -8.66
N PRO A 8 3.74 16.67 -8.27
CA PRO A 8 3.11 16.16 -7.05
C PRO A 8 3.25 14.63 -6.98
N LEU A 9 3.53 14.07 -5.80
CA LEU A 9 3.83 12.64 -5.60
C LEU A 9 2.78 11.70 -6.24
N GLN A 10 1.54 12.17 -6.35
CA GLN A 10 0.40 11.43 -6.89
C GLN A 10 0.19 11.59 -8.40
N THR A 11 1.05 12.33 -9.10
CA THR A 11 0.91 12.57 -10.56
C THR A 11 0.85 11.26 -11.34
N ARG A 12 1.59 10.24 -10.90
CA ARG A 12 1.54 8.90 -11.52
C ARG A 12 0.22 8.17 -11.24
N HIS A 13 -0.36 8.34 -10.05
CA HIS A 13 -1.67 7.75 -9.72
C HIS A 13 -2.79 8.34 -10.58
N ARG A 14 -2.74 9.64 -10.90
CA ARG A 14 -3.70 10.29 -11.81
C ARG A 14 -3.70 9.69 -13.22
N LEU A 15 -2.58 9.11 -13.65
CA LEU A 15 -2.44 8.50 -14.98
C LEU A 15 -2.98 7.05 -15.03
N VAL A 16 -3.26 6.43 -13.87
CA VAL A 16 -3.90 5.12 -13.81
C VAL A 16 -5.40 5.33 -14.06
N TYR A 17 -5.92 4.71 -15.13
CA TYR A 17 -7.29 4.94 -15.61
C TYR A 17 -8.34 4.65 -14.53
N GLU A 18 -8.14 3.61 -13.73
CA GLU A 18 -9.04 3.21 -12.66
C GLU A 18 -9.01 4.16 -11.45
N ILE A 19 -7.97 5.00 -11.32
CA ILE A 19 -7.83 5.96 -10.21
C ILE A 19 -8.25 7.36 -10.68
N GLY A 20 -7.57 7.91 -11.69
CA GLY A 20 -7.82 9.28 -12.17
C GLY A 20 -7.73 10.36 -11.08
N ASP A 21 -8.26 11.55 -11.37
CA ASP A 21 -8.29 12.65 -10.40
C ASP A 21 -9.25 12.39 -9.24
N GLU A 22 -10.39 11.75 -9.52
CA GLU A 22 -11.41 11.45 -8.51
C GLU A 22 -10.90 10.43 -7.47
N GLY A 23 -10.22 9.37 -7.92
CA GLY A 23 -9.61 8.40 -7.03
C GLY A 23 -8.48 9.02 -6.19
N VAL A 24 -7.65 9.89 -6.78
CA VAL A 24 -6.64 10.63 -6.01
C VAL A 24 -7.29 11.52 -4.95
N ALA A 25 -8.38 12.22 -5.26
CA ALA A 25 -9.11 13.02 -4.28
C ALA A 25 -9.66 12.15 -3.14
N ARG A 26 -10.23 10.98 -3.45
CA ARG A 26 -10.72 10.01 -2.46
C ARG A 26 -9.59 9.51 -1.56
N LEU A 27 -8.44 9.13 -2.12
CA LEU A 27 -7.28 8.69 -1.34
C LEU A 27 -6.77 9.79 -0.42
N CYS A 28 -6.61 11.02 -0.91
CA CYS A 28 -6.15 12.15 -0.11
C CYS A 28 -7.12 12.53 1.03
N ALA A 29 -8.41 12.25 0.88
CA ALA A 29 -9.41 12.49 1.91
C ALA A 29 -9.57 11.32 2.91
N SER A 30 -8.86 10.20 2.68
CA SER A 30 -9.06 8.96 3.44
C SER A 30 -7.98 8.73 4.48
N GLU A 31 -8.39 8.08 5.57
CA GLU A 31 -7.52 7.61 6.64
C GLU A 31 -7.43 6.08 6.60
N ALA A 32 -6.21 5.56 6.62
CA ALA A 32 -5.93 4.13 6.64
C ALA A 32 -5.62 3.65 8.06
N ALA A 33 -6.38 2.68 8.55
CA ALA A 33 -6.06 1.93 9.76
C ALA A 33 -5.06 0.81 9.43
N LEU A 34 -3.83 0.91 9.92
CA LEU A 34 -2.77 -0.05 9.66
C LEU A 34 -2.50 -0.92 10.88
N SER A 35 -2.74 -2.23 10.74
CA SER A 35 -2.50 -3.25 11.77
C SER A 35 -1.15 -3.96 11.65
N LEU A 36 -0.36 -3.67 10.62
CA LEU A 36 0.99 -4.23 10.52
C LEU A 36 1.96 -3.47 11.42
N SER A 37 2.79 -4.23 12.16
CA SER A 37 3.91 -3.72 12.95
C SER A 37 5.25 -3.94 12.22
N GLY A 38 6.35 -3.53 12.85
CA GLY A 38 7.70 -3.83 12.38
C GLY A 38 8.03 -3.25 10.99
N ALA A 39 8.89 -3.96 10.26
CA ALA A 39 9.37 -3.54 8.94
C ALA A 39 8.26 -3.56 7.90
N ALA A 40 7.35 -4.55 7.94
CA ALA A 40 6.21 -4.60 7.02
C ALA A 40 5.26 -3.41 7.22
N GLY A 41 4.98 -3.05 8.48
CA GLY A 41 4.19 -1.86 8.82
C GLY A 41 4.83 -0.57 8.31
N ALA A 42 6.15 -0.42 8.45
CA ALA A 42 6.86 0.75 7.93
C ALA A 42 6.72 0.89 6.40
N TRP A 43 6.87 -0.22 5.66
CA TRP A 43 6.67 -0.23 4.22
C TRP A 43 5.22 0.08 3.82
N ALA A 44 4.23 -0.53 4.49
CA ALA A 44 2.83 -0.25 4.22
C ALA A 44 2.49 1.24 4.41
N GLU A 45 2.94 1.82 5.52
CA GLU A 45 2.73 3.24 5.82
C GLU A 45 3.38 4.16 4.77
N GLU A 46 4.59 3.83 4.31
CA GLU A 46 5.23 4.60 3.25
C GLU A 46 4.42 4.58 1.96
N TYR A 47 3.90 3.42 1.55
CA TYR A 47 3.06 3.30 0.35
C TYR A 47 1.76 4.10 0.48
N LEU A 48 1.07 3.99 1.63
CA LEU A 48 -0.19 4.70 1.89
C LEU A 48 0.01 6.22 1.89
N ARG A 49 1.09 6.72 2.50
CA ARG A 49 1.42 8.15 2.46
C ARG A 49 1.76 8.63 1.05
N ARG A 50 2.46 7.81 0.25
CA ARG A 50 2.74 8.13 -1.16
C ARG A 50 1.45 8.15 -2.00
N ALA A 51 0.45 7.34 -1.66
CA ALA A 51 -0.87 7.40 -2.27
C ALA A 51 -1.67 8.65 -1.83
N GLY A 52 -1.25 9.33 -0.77
CA GLY A 52 -1.86 10.57 -0.26
C GLY A 52 -2.70 10.40 0.99
N MET A 53 -2.82 9.18 1.53
CA MET A 53 -3.66 8.88 2.69
C MET A 53 -2.99 9.32 4.01
N SER A 54 -3.80 9.69 5.00
CA SER A 54 -3.35 9.68 6.41
C SER A 54 -3.31 8.24 6.92
N VAL A 55 -2.45 7.96 7.91
CA VAL A 55 -2.26 6.61 8.45
C VAL A 55 -2.36 6.64 9.96
N VAL A 56 -3.20 5.78 10.51
CA VAL A 56 -3.33 5.53 11.95
C VAL A 56 -2.87 4.10 12.22
N ARG A 57 -1.84 3.94 13.04
CA ARG A 57 -1.38 2.61 13.47
C ARG A 57 -2.30 2.08 14.57
N THR A 58 -2.87 0.91 14.34
CA THR A 58 -3.79 0.25 15.29
C THR A 58 -3.17 -0.94 16.00
N ALA A 59 -2.05 -1.47 15.49
CA ALA A 59 -1.25 -2.48 16.19
C ALA A 59 -0.15 -1.83 17.01
N GLU A 60 0.02 -2.32 18.24
CA GLU A 60 1.24 -2.06 19.00
C GLU A 60 2.42 -2.71 18.27
N ALA A 61 3.55 -2.00 18.24
CA ALA A 61 4.75 -2.49 17.59
C ALA A 61 5.27 -3.74 18.32
N SER A 62 4.83 -4.93 17.91
CA SER A 62 5.38 -6.17 18.41
C SER A 62 6.75 -6.36 17.77
N GLU A 63 7.81 -6.43 18.58
CA GLU A 63 9.22 -6.41 18.17
C GLU A 63 9.70 -7.67 17.41
N HIS A 64 8.81 -8.61 17.09
CA HIS A 64 9.16 -9.88 16.47
C HIS A 64 8.61 -10.01 15.04
N ASP A 65 9.03 -9.11 14.15
CA ASP A 65 8.82 -9.33 12.71
C ASP A 65 10.14 -9.86 12.12
N SER A 66 10.31 -11.18 12.19
CA SER A 66 11.52 -11.90 11.75
C SER A 66 11.62 -12.04 10.22
N LEU A 67 10.86 -11.23 9.48
CA LEU A 67 10.81 -11.30 8.02
C LEU A 67 12.09 -10.69 7.43
N GLY A 68 12.65 -11.35 6.41
CA GLY A 68 13.73 -10.76 5.63
C GLY A 68 13.28 -9.45 5.00
N GLY A 69 14.20 -8.50 4.77
CA GLY A 69 13.85 -7.15 4.32
C GLY A 69 12.99 -7.10 3.04
N ALA A 70 13.18 -8.06 2.12
CA ALA A 70 12.36 -8.17 0.90
C ALA A 70 10.95 -8.70 1.17
N GLU A 71 10.80 -9.68 2.06
CA GLU A 71 9.52 -10.27 2.42
C GLU A 71 8.66 -9.28 3.21
N ALA A 72 9.28 -8.55 4.16
CA ALA A 72 8.63 -7.46 4.87
C ALA A 72 8.14 -6.36 3.90
N ALA A 73 8.96 -6.00 2.90
CA ALA A 73 8.58 -5.02 1.89
C ALA A 73 7.39 -5.48 1.03
N LEU A 74 7.41 -6.75 0.58
CA LEU A 74 6.31 -7.32 -0.21
C LEU A 74 5.01 -7.39 0.60
N ARG A 75 5.09 -7.83 1.86
CA ARG A 75 3.92 -7.89 2.74
C ARG A 75 3.33 -6.51 3.04
N GLY A 76 4.19 -5.54 3.33
CA GLY A 76 3.76 -4.15 3.55
C GLY A 76 3.13 -3.52 2.30
N ALA A 77 3.74 -3.73 1.13
CA ALA A 77 3.21 -3.23 -0.13
C ALA A 77 1.86 -3.87 -0.48
N PHE A 78 1.71 -5.19 -0.28
CA PHE A 78 0.46 -5.90 -0.51
C PHE A 78 -0.68 -5.32 0.35
N GLU A 79 -0.47 -5.17 1.65
CA GLU A 79 -1.49 -4.64 2.56
C GLU A 79 -1.89 -3.21 2.16
N ALA A 80 -0.92 -2.36 1.83
CA ALA A 80 -1.20 -1.00 1.36
C ALA A 80 -2.05 -0.99 0.08
N VAL A 81 -1.77 -1.89 -0.87
CA VAL A 81 -2.56 -2.02 -2.10
C VAL A 81 -4.00 -2.46 -1.80
N GLU A 82 -4.21 -3.43 -0.91
CA GLU A 82 -5.56 -3.87 -0.55
C GLU A 82 -6.37 -2.78 0.18
N ILE A 83 -5.71 -1.94 0.98
CA ILE A 83 -6.35 -0.75 1.58
C ILE A 83 -6.73 0.28 0.49
N ILE A 84 -5.83 0.56 -0.45
CA ILE A 84 -6.07 1.49 -1.57
C ILE A 84 -7.25 1.00 -2.44
N LYS A 85 -7.25 -0.29 -2.81
CA LYS A 85 -8.34 -0.91 -3.59
C LYS A 85 -9.69 -0.77 -2.89
N ARG A 86 -9.76 -1.12 -1.60
CA ARG A 86 -10.99 -0.96 -0.79
C ARG A 86 -11.45 0.49 -0.75
N THR A 87 -10.52 1.43 -0.55
CA THR A 87 -10.82 2.88 -0.51
C THR A 87 -11.40 3.37 -1.84
N LEU A 88 -10.90 2.86 -2.96
CA LEU A 88 -11.34 3.25 -4.29
C LEU A 88 -12.55 2.47 -4.80
N GLY A 89 -12.94 1.39 -4.11
CA GLY A 89 -13.98 0.47 -4.58
C GLY A 89 -13.54 -0.31 -5.82
N LEU A 90 -12.25 -0.63 -5.93
CA LEU A 90 -11.65 -1.30 -7.09
C LEU A 90 -11.25 -2.74 -6.77
N GLY A 91 -11.42 -3.63 -7.75
CA GLY A 91 -11.03 -5.03 -7.66
C GLY A 91 -11.91 -5.87 -6.74
N THR A 92 -11.59 -7.16 -6.64
CA THR A 92 -12.17 -8.09 -5.66
C THR A 92 -11.16 -8.19 -4.50
N PRO A 93 -11.58 -8.08 -3.23
CA PRO A 93 -10.67 -8.23 -2.09
C PRO A 93 -9.94 -9.57 -2.17
N GLY A 94 -8.60 -9.53 -2.18
CA GLY A 94 -7.76 -10.72 -2.16
C GLY A 94 -7.21 -10.98 -0.76
N ASN A 95 -6.71 -12.19 -0.52
CA ASN A 95 -6.00 -12.49 0.73
C ASN A 95 -4.50 -12.69 0.44
N ALA A 96 -3.64 -12.19 1.34
CA ALA A 96 -2.19 -12.19 1.13
C ALA A 96 -1.58 -13.61 1.10
N GLU A 97 -2.14 -14.52 1.88
CA GLU A 97 -1.66 -15.91 1.98
C GLU A 97 -1.96 -16.70 0.70
N GLU A 98 -3.10 -16.45 0.07
CA GLU A 98 -3.53 -17.03 -1.21
C GLU A 98 -2.72 -16.46 -2.36
N ALA A 99 -2.46 -15.15 -2.37
CA ALA A 99 -1.57 -14.54 -3.35
C ALA A 99 -0.13 -15.09 -3.27
N LEU A 100 0.37 -15.33 -2.06
CA LEU A 100 1.69 -15.95 -1.85
C LEU A 100 1.70 -17.44 -2.25
N ARG A 101 0.61 -18.17 -1.98
CA ARG A 101 0.46 -19.58 -2.38
C ARG A 101 0.41 -19.75 -3.89
N GLU A 102 -0.32 -18.89 -4.60
CA GLU A 102 -0.39 -18.91 -6.07
C GLU A 102 0.93 -18.48 -6.73
N ALA A 103 1.70 -17.61 -6.08
CA ALA A 103 2.99 -17.14 -6.57
C ALA A 103 4.15 -18.14 -6.35
N SER A 104 3.95 -19.18 -5.53
CA SER A 104 4.90 -20.27 -5.38
C SER A 104 4.73 -21.26 -6.53
N PRO A 105 5.73 -21.42 -7.42
CA PRO A 105 5.68 -22.46 -8.44
C PRO A 105 5.66 -23.82 -7.73
N GLU A 106 4.71 -24.68 -8.11
CA GLU A 106 4.73 -26.09 -7.73
C GLU A 106 6.07 -26.69 -8.19
N GLU A 107 6.87 -27.22 -7.25
CA GLU A 107 8.09 -27.98 -7.53
C GLU A 107 7.79 -29.33 -8.19
#